data_AF-A0A359M2T2-F1
#
_entry.id   AF-A0A359M2T2-F1
#
_cell.length_a   1.000
_cell.length_b   1.000
_cell.length_c   1.000
_cell.angle_alpha   90.00
_cell.angle_beta   90.00
_cell.angle_gamma   90.00
#
_symmetry.space_group_name_H-M   'P 1'
#
loop_
_entity.id
_entity.type
_entity.pdbx_description
1 polymer ?
#
loop_
_entity_poly.entity_id
_entity_poly.type
_entity_poly.pdbx_seq_one_letter_code
_entity_poly.pdbx_strand_id
1 'polypeptide(L)'
;YYKGVTVLTPNHLEAAQASGLHGDSDPTIDEAGAMIRQRLGCQSVLITRGEKGMSLYEGDGASWHLPTKARQVYDVTGAGDTVIGTLALA
;
A
#
# COMPACT_ATOMS: atom_id res chain seq x y z
N TYR A 1 -16.44 -5.48 -4.62
CA TYR A 1 -15.70 -6.17 -5.70
C TYR A 1 -14.91 -5.14 -6.47
N TYR A 2 -13.60 -5.05 -6.24
CA TYR A 2 -12.71 -4.12 -6.94
C TYR A 2 -12.07 -4.85 -8.12
N LYS A 3 -12.45 -4.50 -9.35
CA LYS A 3 -11.81 -4.98 -10.60
C LYS A 3 -11.35 -3.76 -11.40
N GLY A 4 -10.11 -3.78 -11.88
CA GLY A 4 -9.54 -2.68 -12.67
C GLY A 4 -8.96 -1.51 -11.86
N VAL A 5 -8.63 -1.73 -10.58
CA VAL A 5 -8.01 -0.71 -9.73
C VAL A 5 -6.51 -0.67 -10.00
N THR A 6 -5.99 0.50 -10.40
CA THR A 6 -4.56 0.73 -10.64
C THR A 6 -3.76 0.60 -9.35
N VAL A 7 -4.25 1.19 -8.25
CA VAL A 7 -3.60 1.19 -6.93
C VAL A 7 -4.65 0.90 -5.85
N LEU A 8 -4.43 -0.13 -5.03
CA LEU A 8 -5.22 -0.36 -3.82
C LEU A 8 -4.49 0.17 -2.59
N THR A 9 -5.16 0.92 -1.73
CA THR A 9 -4.53 1.58 -0.57
C THR A 9 -5.11 1.17 0.80
N PRO A 10 -5.06 -0.12 1.19
CA PRO A 10 -5.62 -0.53 2.48
C PRO A 10 -4.72 -0.05 3.64
N ASN A 11 -5.27 0.03 4.84
CA ASN A 11 -4.42 0.05 6.04
C ASN A 11 -3.92 -1.37 6.39
N HIS A 12 -2.93 -1.47 7.27
CA HIS A 12 -2.32 -2.73 7.67
C HIS A 12 -3.31 -3.76 8.26
N LEU A 13 -4.36 -3.33 8.97
CA LEU A 13 -5.39 -4.23 9.50
C LEU A 13 -6.29 -4.76 8.39
N GLU A 14 -6.73 -3.88 7.49
CA GLU A 14 -7.52 -4.25 6.31
C GLU A 14 -6.74 -5.20 5.39
N ALA A 15 -5.43 -4.97 5.24
CA ALA A 15 -4.58 -5.84 4.44
C ALA A 15 -4.42 -7.24 5.06
N ALA A 16 -4.17 -7.33 6.37
CA ALA A 16 -4.12 -8.61 7.08
C ALA A 16 -5.46 -9.38 6.93
N GLN A 17 -6.59 -8.69 7.12
CA GLN A 17 -7.92 -9.28 6.97
C GLN A 17 -8.21 -9.73 5.53
N ALA A 18 -7.91 -8.89 4.53
CA ALA A 18 -8.17 -9.21 3.12
C ALA A 18 -7.28 -10.35 2.60
N SER A 19 -6.09 -10.51 3.17
CA SER A 19 -5.16 -11.59 2.84
C SER A 19 -5.48 -12.89 3.60
N GLY A 20 -6.19 -12.81 4.74
CA GLY A 20 -6.47 -13.93 5.64
C GLY A 20 -5.33 -14.21 6.62
N LEU A 21 -4.38 -13.29 6.76
CA LEU A 21 -3.28 -13.37 7.71
C LEU A 21 -3.67 -12.77 9.06
N HIS A 22 -2.98 -13.22 10.10
CA HIS A 22 -3.14 -12.70 11.45
C HIS A 22 -1.83 -12.05 11.92
N GLY A 23 -1.96 -10.91 12.59
CA GLY A 23 -0.84 -10.12 13.10
C GLY A 23 -0.54 -8.88 12.26
N ASP A 24 0.32 -8.03 12.80
CA ASP A 24 0.71 -6.72 12.28
C ASP A 24 2.23 -6.59 12.09
N SER A 25 2.93 -7.74 12.13
CA SER A 25 4.36 -7.80 11.93
C SER A 25 4.74 -7.41 10.50
N ASP A 26 5.94 -6.85 10.33
CA ASP A 26 6.45 -6.43 9.02
C ASP A 26 6.38 -7.55 7.96
N PRO A 27 6.86 -8.78 8.24
CA PRO A 27 6.69 -9.91 7.31
C PRO A 27 5.24 -10.23 6.97
N THR A 28 4.32 -10.14 7.94
CA THR A 28 2.89 -10.38 7.73
C THR A 28 2.29 -9.36 6.77
N ILE A 29 2.66 -8.09 6.92
CA ILE A 29 2.17 -7.01 6.05
C ILE A 29 2.75 -7.12 4.65
N ASP A 30 4.01 -7.52 4.53
CA ASP A 30 4.65 -7.77 3.23
C ASP A 30 3.98 -8.91 2.46
N GLU A 31 3.70 -10.02 3.15
CA GLU A 31 2.96 -11.14 2.58
C GLU A 31 1.52 -10.74 2.20
N ALA A 32 0.85 -9.96 3.06
CA ALA A 32 -0.50 -9.45 2.79
C ALA A 32 -0.55 -8.61 1.51
N GLY A 33 0.39 -7.67 1.34
CA GLY A 33 0.46 -6.80 0.17
C GLY A 33 0.65 -7.56 -1.13
N ALA A 34 1.59 -8.51 -1.14
CA ALA A 34 1.84 -9.37 -2.29
C ALA A 34 0.61 -10.23 -2.65
N MET A 35 -0.03 -10.85 -1.65
CA MET A 35 -1.23 -11.67 -1.85
C MET A 35 -2.40 -10.87 -2.39
N ILE A 36 -2.67 -9.69 -1.83
CA ILE A 36 -3.79 -8.84 -2.27
C ILE A 36 -3.58 -8.42 -3.72
N ARG A 37 -2.35 -8.01 -4.09
CA ARG A 37 -2.01 -7.63 -5.46
C ARG A 37 -2.32 -8.77 -6.43
N GLN A 38 -1.84 -9.97 -6.12
CA GLN A 38 -2.04 -11.15 -6.95
C GLN A 38 -3.52 -11.55 -7.05
N ARG A 39 -4.25 -11.52 -5.93
CA ARG A 39 -5.68 -11.90 -5.89
C ARG A 39 -6.57 -10.94 -6.68
N LEU A 40 -6.28 -9.65 -6.63
CA LEU A 40 -7.09 -8.61 -7.29
C LEU A 40 -6.61 -8.26 -8.69
N GLY A 41 -5.39 -8.67 -9.07
CA GLY A 41 -4.79 -8.32 -10.35
C GLY A 41 -4.53 -6.83 -10.50
N CYS A 42 -4.31 -6.10 -9.39
CA CYS A 42 -3.95 -4.68 -9.45
C CYS A 42 -2.47 -4.49 -9.74
N GLN A 43 -2.11 -3.34 -10.32
CA GLN A 43 -0.72 -3.03 -10.67
C GLN A 43 0.13 -2.85 -9.41
N SER A 44 -0.42 -2.16 -8.41
CA SER A 44 0.23 -1.98 -7.12
C SER A 44 -0.73 -1.98 -5.93
N VAL A 45 -0.17 -2.24 -4.74
CA VAL A 45 -0.83 -2.13 -3.44
C VAL A 45 0.02 -1.23 -2.54
N LEU A 46 -0.55 -0.19 -1.96
CA LEU A 46 0.11 0.72 -1.02
C LEU A 46 -0.53 0.55 0.37
N ILE A 47 0.13 -0.17 1.27
CA ILE A 47 -0.37 -0.40 2.63
C ILE A 47 0.04 0.75 3.55
N THR A 48 -0.92 1.38 4.22
CA THR A 48 -0.65 2.37 5.27
C THR A 48 -0.45 1.69 6.64
N ARG A 49 0.68 1.99 7.30
CA ARG A 49 1.21 1.30 8.49
C ARG A 49 1.34 2.24 9.71
N GLY A 50 0.54 3.31 9.75
CA GLY A 50 0.52 4.27 10.87
C GLY A 50 1.89 4.93 11.08
N GLU A 51 2.45 4.81 12.29
CA GLU A 51 3.76 5.35 12.68
C GLU A 51 4.95 4.73 11.94
N LYS A 52 4.75 3.58 11.28
CA LYS A 52 5.74 2.94 10.41
C LYS A 52 5.71 3.50 8.99
N GLY A 53 4.73 4.33 8.63
CA GLY A 53 4.62 4.94 7.31
C GLY A 53 3.82 4.10 6.33
N MET A 54 4.37 3.81 5.16
CA MET A 54 3.67 3.10 4.09
C MET A 54 4.56 2.08 3.41
N SER A 55 3.97 1.03 2.85
CA SER A 55 4.69 0.05 2.02
C SER A 55 4.00 -0.11 0.67
N LEU A 56 4.74 0.04 -0.44
CA LEU A 56 4.28 -0.15 -1.81
C LEU A 56 4.75 -1.51 -2.35
N TYR A 57 3.84 -2.26 -2.96
CA TYR A 57 4.07 -3.55 -3.58
C TYR A 57 3.68 -3.48 -5.05
N GLU A 58 4.61 -3.74 -5.97
CA GLU A 58 4.42 -3.58 -7.41
C GLU A 58 4.56 -4.88 -8.21
N GLY A 59 4.31 -4.78 -9.52
CA GLY A 59 4.21 -5.86 -10.48
C GLY A 59 5.55 -6.37 -11.04
N ASP A 60 6.40 -6.92 -10.18
CA ASP A 60 7.69 -7.56 -10.53
C ASP A 60 8.41 -8.15 -9.29
N GLY A 61 7.78 -8.05 -8.11
CA GLY A 61 8.40 -8.37 -6.82
C GLY A 61 9.02 -7.16 -6.13
N ALA A 62 8.92 -5.95 -6.69
CA ALA A 62 9.42 -4.74 -6.07
C ALA A 62 8.63 -4.37 -4.80
N SER A 63 9.41 -4.34 -3.72
CA SER A 63 9.20 -3.89 -2.35
C SER A 63 9.65 -2.46 -2.01
N TRP A 64 8.79 -1.50 -1.69
CA TRP A 64 9.26 -0.21 -1.15
C TRP A 64 8.62 0.12 0.19
N HIS A 65 9.45 0.37 1.20
CA HIS A 65 8.99 0.87 2.49
C HIS A 65 9.34 2.36 2.65
N LEU A 66 8.32 3.19 2.80
CA LEU A 66 8.42 4.63 3.02
C LEU A 66 8.13 4.93 4.49
N PRO A 67 9.16 5.09 5.34
CA PRO A 67 8.94 5.42 6.74
C PRO A 67 8.31 6.80 6.90
N THR A 68 7.42 6.95 7.88
CA THR A 68 6.84 8.25 8.24
C THR A 68 7.92 9.17 8.79
N LYS A 69 8.36 10.15 8.01
CA LYS A 69 8.82 11.43 8.59
C LYS A 69 7.58 12.25 8.86
N ALA A 70 7.30 12.54 10.12
CA ALA A 70 6.29 13.51 10.51
C ALA A 70 6.66 14.90 9.97
N ARG A 71 6.38 15.15 8.70
CA ARG A 71 6.32 16.49 8.12
C ARG A 71 4.85 16.73 7.89
N GLN A 72 4.27 17.57 8.75
CA GLN A 72 2.91 18.07 8.66
C GLN A 72 2.49 18.23 7.20
N VAL A 73 1.67 17.31 6.71
CA VAL A 73 0.71 17.63 5.67
C VAL A 73 -0.61 17.23 6.27
N TYR A 74 -1.16 18.22 6.99
CA TYR A 74 -2.57 18.27 7.31
C TYR A 74 -3.36 18.20 6.00
N ASP A 75 -4.48 17.48 6.07
CA ASP A 75 -5.47 17.23 5.03
C ASP A 75 -5.18 16.02 4.09
N VAL A 76 -5.93 14.95 4.33
CA VAL A 76 -5.85 13.62 3.68
C VAL A 76 -6.83 13.48 2.51
N THR A 77 -7.25 14.60 1.91
CA THR A 77 -8.01 14.60 0.65
C THR A 77 -7.10 15.03 -0.49
N GLY A 78 -6.68 14.08 -1.34
CA GLY A 78 -5.83 14.33 -2.53
C GLY A 78 -4.39 13.81 -2.47
N ALA A 79 -3.99 13.10 -1.41
CA ALA A 79 -2.65 12.48 -1.33
C ALA A 79 -2.40 11.44 -2.45
N GLY A 80 -3.46 10.84 -3.00
CA GLY A 80 -3.38 9.92 -4.14
C GLY A 80 -2.90 10.60 -5.43
N ASP A 81 -3.35 11.82 -5.71
CA ASP A 81 -3.01 12.52 -6.97
C ASP A 81 -1.56 13.02 -6.97
N THR A 82 -1.02 13.35 -5.79
CA THR A 82 0.37 13.83 -5.66
C THR A 82 1.39 12.71 -5.83
N VAL A 83 1.07 11.49 -5.37
CA VAL A 83 1.93 10.31 -5.55
C VAL A 83 1.93 9.85 -7.01
N ILE A 84 0.77 9.87 -7.68
CA ILE A 84 0.67 9.56 -9.12
C ILE A 84 1.43 10.57 -9.97
N GLY A 85 1.39 11.87 -9.63
CA GLY A 85 2.15 12.91 -10.34
C GLY A 85 3.66 12.72 -10.28
N THR A 86 4.20 12.18 -9.18
CA THR A 86 5.64 11.94 -9.05
C THR A 86 6.07 10.68 -9.81
N LEU A 87 5.21 9.66 -9.88
CA LEU A 87 5.48 8.45 -10.66
C LEU A 87 5.42 8.69 -12.19
N ALA A 88 4.59 9.64 -12.65
CA ALA A 88 4.39 9.92 -14.08
C ALA A 88 5.47 10.81 -14.73
N LEU A 89 6.36 11.41 -13.93
CA LEU A 89 7.45 12.28 -14.38
C LEU A 89 8.81 11.55 -14.51
N ALA A 90 8.87 10.25 -14.19
CA ALA A 90 10.07 9.41 -14.27
C ALA A 90 10.06 8.51 -15.51
#